data_AF-A0A932S7N0-F1
#
_entry.id   AF-A0A932S7N0-F1
#
_cell.length_a   1.000
_cell.length_b   1.000
_cell.length_c   1.000
_cell.angle_alpha   90.00
_cell.angle_beta   90.00
_cell.angle_gamma   90.00
#
_symmetry.space_group_name_H-M   'P 1'
#
loop_
_entity.id
_entity.type
_entity.pdbx_description
1 polymer ?
#
loop_
_entity_poly.entity_id
_entity_poly.type
_entity_poly.pdbx_seq_one_letter_code
_entity_poly.pdbx_strand_id
1 'polypeptide(L)'
;MSFYILDDICIGCGACEYVCPTAAITRRESAQYRVTFIIDMMQCNDCDACPSTCPVDCIKQDPASIICHGRGCPLNEKSAMRDWECTELTEKRCAKCNNVLWRKPGEQQWFCFKCDAGKGACPKVRAAQKPGYAVTPR
;
A
#
# COMPACT_ATOMS: atom_id res chain seq x y z
N MET A 1 -3.99 -8.89 -0.60
CA MET A 1 -2.67 -8.97 -1.22
C MET A 1 -2.52 -7.78 -2.17
N SER A 2 -1.36 -7.10 -2.31
CA SER A 2 -1.26 -6.12 -3.41
C SER A 2 -1.39 -6.80 -4.77
N PHE A 3 -1.46 -5.99 -5.82
CA PHE A 3 -1.62 -6.48 -7.19
C PHE A 3 -0.41 -6.12 -8.03
N TYR A 4 -0.22 -6.87 -9.11
CA TYR A 4 0.68 -6.55 -10.20
C TYR A 4 -0.07 -6.66 -11.54
N ILE A 5 0.43 -5.95 -12.55
CA ILE A 5 -0.19 -5.89 -13.87
C ILE A 5 0.67 -6.68 -14.85
N LEU A 6 0.02 -7.56 -15.62
CA LEU A 6 0.63 -8.31 -16.71
C LEU A 6 0.74 -7.41 -17.95
N ASP A 7 1.96 -6.94 -18.22
CA ASP A 7 2.25 -5.99 -19.32
C ASP A 7 1.91 -6.56 -20.70
N ASP A 8 1.97 -7.88 -20.89
CA ASP A 8 1.66 -8.59 -22.13
C ASP A 8 0.15 -8.62 -22.45
N ILE A 9 -0.70 -8.53 -21.43
CA ILE A 9 -2.17 -8.55 -21.56
C ILE A 9 -2.76 -7.14 -21.45
N CYS A 10 -2.07 -6.22 -20.76
CA CYS A 10 -2.56 -4.86 -20.53
C CYS A 10 -2.76 -4.08 -21.84
N ILE A 11 -3.95 -3.51 -22.00
CA ILE A 11 -4.33 -2.69 -23.17
C ILE A 11 -4.19 -1.17 -22.93
N GLY A 12 -3.70 -0.75 -21.76
CA GLY A 12 -3.46 0.66 -21.46
C GLY A 12 -4.72 1.52 -21.28
N CYS A 13 -5.88 0.95 -20.92
CA CYS A 13 -7.16 1.67 -20.85
C CYS A 13 -7.29 2.68 -19.69
N GLY A 14 -6.49 2.57 -18.62
CA GLY A 14 -6.51 3.50 -17.49
C GLY A 14 -7.65 3.33 -16.48
N ALA A 15 -8.57 2.37 -16.67
CA ALA A 15 -9.68 2.15 -15.73
C ALA A 15 -9.21 1.84 -14.29
N CYS A 16 -8.13 1.07 -14.15
CA CYS A 16 -7.56 0.74 -12.85
C CYS A 16 -6.99 1.96 -12.10
N GLU A 17 -6.34 2.88 -12.82
CA GLU A 17 -5.83 4.13 -12.26
C GLU A 17 -6.97 5.00 -11.73
N TYR A 18 -8.04 5.13 -12.52
CA TYR A 18 -9.21 5.94 -12.15
C TYR A 18 -9.94 5.43 -10.91
N VAL A 19 -10.09 4.11 -10.76
CA VAL A 19 -10.81 3.52 -9.62
C VAL A 19 -9.97 3.42 -8.35
N CYS A 20 -8.66 3.64 -8.42
CA CYS A 20 -7.77 3.42 -7.29
C CYS A 20 -7.95 4.51 -6.21
N PRO A 21 -8.50 4.19 -5.02
CA PRO A 21 -8.80 5.19 -4.00
C PRO A 21 -7.55 5.81 -3.37
N THR A 22 -6.39 5.14 -3.48
CA THR A 22 -5.12 5.59 -2.92
C THR A 22 -4.15 6.12 -3.98
N ALA A 23 -4.59 6.24 -5.24
CA ALA A 23 -3.74 6.64 -6.37
C ALA A 23 -2.43 5.82 -6.47
N ALA A 24 -2.48 4.55 -6.08
CA ALA A 24 -1.34 3.64 -6.05
C ALA A 24 -0.87 3.18 -7.43
N ILE A 25 -1.63 3.47 -8.47
CA ILE A 25 -1.36 3.00 -9.84
C ILE A 25 -0.82 4.17 -10.65
N THR A 26 0.32 3.98 -11.30
CA THR A 26 0.96 5.00 -12.13
C THR A 26 1.24 4.46 -13.52
N ARG A 27 1.19 5.36 -14.50
CA ARG A 27 1.50 5.06 -15.90
C ARG A 27 2.99 4.76 -16.07
N ARG A 28 3.30 3.72 -16.85
CA ARG A 28 4.64 3.34 -17.28
C ARG A 28 4.68 3.20 -18.80
N GLU A 29 5.76 3.66 -19.41
CA GLU A 29 6.06 3.35 -20.80
C GLU A 29 6.71 1.97 -20.89
N SER A 30 6.14 1.09 -21.72
CA SER A 30 6.67 -0.24 -21.97
C SER A 30 7.44 -0.29 -23.29
N ALA A 31 8.27 -1.32 -23.47
CA ALA A 31 9.25 -1.49 -24.55
C ALA A 31 8.63 -1.47 -25.97
N GLN A 32 7.31 -1.65 -26.09
CA GLN A 32 6.59 -1.72 -27.38
C GLN A 32 5.79 -0.45 -27.70
N TYR A 33 6.19 0.73 -27.20
CA TYR A 33 5.44 1.99 -27.36
C TYR A 33 3.99 1.90 -26.84
N ARG A 34 3.76 0.98 -25.92
CA ARG A 34 2.46 0.77 -25.28
C ARG A 34 2.47 1.40 -23.89
N VAL A 35 1.29 1.89 -23.52
CA VAL A 35 1.02 2.39 -22.19
C VAL A 35 0.69 1.20 -21.31
N THR A 36 1.50 0.96 -20.29
CA THR A 36 1.15 0.03 -19.21
C THR A 36 1.06 0.78 -17.89
N PHE A 37 0.69 0.05 -16.84
CA PHE A 37 0.49 0.62 -15.52
C PHE A 37 1.29 -0.22 -14.52
N ILE A 38 1.83 0.43 -13.51
CA ILE A 38 2.49 -0.22 -12.38
C ILE A 38 1.72 0.13 -11.11
N ILE A 39 1.64 -0.84 -10.20
CA ILE A 39 1.00 -0.68 -8.90
C ILE A 39 2.10 -0.56 -7.85
N ASP A 40 2.13 0.57 -7.16
CA ASP A 40 2.98 0.78 -5.99
C ASP A 40 2.39 0.04 -4.79
N MET A 41 3.04 -1.06 -4.37
CA MET A 41 2.57 -1.82 -3.21
C MET A 41 2.68 -1.08 -1.87
N MET A 42 3.37 0.06 -1.80
CA MET A 42 3.30 0.93 -0.62
C MET A 42 1.96 1.62 -0.52
N GLN A 43 1.49 2.18 -1.64
CA GLN A 43 0.25 2.96 -1.68
C GLN A 43 -0.98 2.05 -1.81
N CYS A 44 -0.83 0.84 -2.34
CA CYS A 44 -1.94 -0.11 -2.50
C CYS A 44 -2.52 -0.51 -1.15
N ASN A 45 -3.79 -0.21 -0.89
CA ASN A 45 -4.47 -0.58 0.36
C ASN A 45 -5.24 -1.91 0.27
N ASP A 46 -5.06 -2.67 -0.81
CA ASP A 46 -5.69 -3.99 -0.98
C ASP A 46 -7.23 -3.94 -0.98
N CYS A 47 -7.81 -2.94 -1.64
CA CYS A 47 -9.26 -2.74 -1.71
C CYS A 47 -9.98 -3.55 -2.82
N ASP A 48 -9.26 -4.36 -3.59
CA ASP A 48 -9.81 -5.18 -4.71
C ASP A 48 -10.56 -4.41 -5.83
N ALA A 49 -10.53 -3.07 -5.83
CA ALA A 49 -11.24 -2.27 -6.83
C ALA A 49 -10.64 -2.40 -8.23
N CYS A 50 -9.31 -2.43 -8.34
CA CYS A 50 -8.62 -2.49 -9.63
C CYS A 50 -8.81 -3.81 -10.41
N PRO A 51 -8.66 -5.02 -9.83
CA PRO A 51 -8.92 -6.25 -10.58
C PRO A 51 -10.38 -6.33 -11.06
N SER A 52 -11.33 -5.90 -10.23
CA SER A 52 -12.76 -5.96 -10.54
C SER A 52 -13.19 -5.05 -11.71
N THR A 53 -12.41 -4.00 -12.02
CA THR A 53 -12.72 -3.07 -13.12
C THR A 53 -11.97 -3.40 -14.42
N CYS A 54 -11.02 -4.34 -14.39
CA CYS A 54 -10.15 -4.60 -15.53
C CYS A 54 -10.91 -5.38 -16.63
N PRO A 55 -11.06 -4.84 -17.85
CA PRO A 55 -11.83 -5.53 -18.91
C PRO A 55 -11.11 -6.75 -19.51
N VAL A 56 -9.81 -6.90 -19.24
CA VAL A 56 -8.95 -7.97 -19.79
C VAL A 56 -8.35 -8.85 -18.68
N ASP A 57 -8.79 -8.68 -17.43
CA ASP A 57 -8.35 -9.45 -16.26
C ASP A 57 -6.82 -9.59 -16.11
N CYS A 58 -6.06 -8.57 -16.51
CA CYS A 58 -4.59 -8.59 -16.48
C CYS A 58 -3.97 -8.27 -15.12
N ILE A 59 -4.79 -7.98 -14.10
CA ILE A 59 -4.35 -7.60 -12.75
C ILE A 59 -4.39 -8.84 -11.85
N LYS A 60 -3.25 -9.26 -11.31
CA LYS A 60 -3.10 -10.47 -10.50
C LYS A 60 -2.58 -10.15 -9.09
N GLN A 61 -2.89 -11.01 -8.12
CA GLN A 61 -2.44 -10.85 -6.74
C GLN A 61 -0.94 -11.16 -6.61
N ASP A 62 -0.19 -10.29 -5.97
CA ASP A 62 1.21 -10.48 -5.65
C ASP A 62 1.36 -11.29 -4.34
N PRO A 63 1.91 -12.53 -4.39
CA PRO A 63 2.07 -13.38 -3.21
C PRO A 63 3.17 -12.88 -2.25
N ALA A 64 4.09 -12.01 -2.69
CA ALA A 64 5.15 -11.44 -1.87
C ALA A 64 4.73 -10.14 -1.14
N SER A 65 3.49 -9.69 -1.36
CA SER A 65 3.01 -8.39 -0.91
C SER A 65 2.80 -8.28 0.60
N ILE A 66 3.15 -7.10 1.13
CA ILE A 66 2.81 -6.69 2.49
C ILE A 66 1.54 -5.86 2.46
N ILE A 67 0.47 -6.43 3.02
CA ILE A 67 -0.87 -5.84 2.99
C ILE A 67 -1.17 -5.03 4.25
N CYS A 68 -1.98 -3.98 4.08
CA CYS A 68 -2.59 -3.30 5.23
C CYS A 68 -3.46 -4.29 6.01
N HIS A 69 -3.50 -4.18 7.34
CA HIS A 69 -4.24 -5.09 8.22
C HIS A 69 -3.88 -6.59 8.07
N GLY A 70 -2.79 -6.94 7.37
CA GLY A 70 -2.36 -8.33 7.23
C GLY A 70 -1.40 -8.83 8.30
N ARG A 71 -0.61 -9.84 7.92
CA ARG A 71 0.38 -10.46 8.80
C ARG A 71 1.37 -9.42 9.32
N GLY A 72 1.45 -9.29 10.65
CA GLY A 72 2.34 -8.34 11.33
C GLY A 72 1.82 -6.91 11.43
N CYS A 73 0.67 -6.57 10.82
CA CYS A 73 0.03 -5.28 11.03
C CYS A 73 -0.61 -5.25 12.43
N PRO A 74 -0.37 -4.21 13.24
CA PRO A 74 -1.05 -4.05 14.53
C PRO A 74 -2.56 -3.96 14.42
N LEU A 75 -3.09 -3.53 13.27
CA LEU A 75 -4.52 -3.36 13.02
C LEU A 75 -5.19 -4.59 12.39
N ASN A 76 -4.51 -5.74 12.35
CA ASN A 76 -5.07 -6.96 11.79
C ASN A 76 -6.32 -7.43 12.56
N GLU A 77 -7.23 -8.13 11.88
CA GLU A 77 -8.47 -8.71 12.42
C GLU A 77 -8.27 -9.50 13.73
N LYS A 78 -7.10 -10.16 13.89
CA LYS A 78 -6.75 -10.99 15.05
C LYS A 78 -6.07 -10.21 16.18
N SER A 79 -5.83 -8.91 16.00
CA SER A 79 -5.14 -8.06 16.97
C SER A 79 -6.12 -7.34 17.88
N ALA A 80 -5.71 -7.09 19.13
CA ALA A 80 -6.47 -6.26 20.09
C ALA A 80 -6.66 -4.81 19.62
N MET A 81 -5.93 -4.39 18.58
CA MET A 81 -5.97 -3.04 18.03
C MET A 81 -6.65 -2.97 16.65
N ARG A 82 -7.47 -3.96 16.27
CA ARG A 82 -8.14 -4.00 14.95
C ARG A 82 -8.95 -2.73 14.62
N ASP A 83 -9.55 -2.11 15.62
CA ASP A 83 -10.45 -0.97 15.46
C ASP A 83 -9.70 0.37 15.46
N TRP A 84 -8.38 0.34 15.72
CA TRP A 84 -7.57 1.55 15.80
C TRP A 84 -7.26 2.14 14.43
N GLU A 85 -6.90 3.42 14.45
CA GLU A 85 -6.56 4.15 13.24
C GLU A 85 -5.05 4.31 13.12
N CYS A 86 -4.54 4.27 11.87
CA CYS A 86 -3.16 4.59 11.56
C CYS A 86 -3.07 5.74 10.56
N THR A 87 -1.92 6.41 10.52
CA THR A 87 -1.67 7.52 9.61
C THR A 87 -1.19 7.10 8.22
N GLU A 88 -1.28 5.82 7.83
CA GLU A 88 -0.71 5.38 6.54
C GLU A 88 -1.34 6.08 5.32
N LEU A 89 -2.64 6.39 5.39
CA LEU A 89 -3.37 7.13 4.35
C LEU A 89 -3.30 8.66 4.55
N THR A 90 -2.47 9.14 5.47
CA THR A 90 -2.31 10.56 5.76
C THR A 90 -0.85 10.96 5.60
N GLU A 91 -0.57 12.25 5.43
CA GLU A 91 0.80 12.76 5.32
C GLU A 91 1.57 12.72 6.65
N LYS A 92 0.90 12.39 7.76
CA LYS A 92 1.46 12.47 9.10
C LYS A 92 2.35 11.25 9.42
N ARG A 93 3.66 11.49 9.57
CA ARG A 93 4.66 10.47 9.95
C ARG A 93 5.31 10.80 11.29
N CYS A 94 5.89 9.81 11.96
CA CYS A 94 6.71 10.03 13.14
C CYS A 94 8.00 10.78 12.78
N ALA A 95 8.22 11.95 13.37
CA ALA A 95 9.40 12.78 13.11
C ALA A 95 10.75 12.10 13.42
N LYS A 96 10.77 11.09 14.31
CA LYS A 96 12.02 10.41 14.73
C LYS A 96 12.40 9.22 13.85
N CYS A 97 11.44 8.43 13.38
CA CYS A 97 11.72 7.15 12.71
C CYS A 97 10.95 6.95 11.40
N ASN A 98 10.21 7.97 10.96
CA ASN A 98 9.36 7.97 9.77
C ASN A 98 8.30 6.84 9.71
N ASN A 99 7.99 6.24 10.85
CA ASN A 99 6.93 5.24 10.97
C ASN A 99 5.55 5.92 10.95
N VAL A 100 4.51 5.16 10.61
CA VAL A 100 3.13 5.63 10.81
C VAL A 100 2.89 5.84 12.30
N LEU A 101 1.89 6.66 12.61
CA LEU A 101 1.36 6.84 13.95
C LEU A 101 0.06 6.07 14.06
N TRP A 102 -0.32 5.74 15.29
CA TRP A 102 -1.56 5.08 15.62
C TRP A 102 -2.31 5.85 16.68
N ARG A 103 -3.64 5.71 16.69
CA ARG A 103 -4.49 6.22 17.75
C ARG A 103 -5.63 5.26 18.03
N LYS A 104 -6.14 5.30 19.25
CA LYS A 104 -7.36 4.59 19.62
C LYS A 104 -8.59 5.28 19.02
N PRO A 105 -9.66 4.53 18.73
CA PRO A 105 -10.95 5.11 18.38
C PRO A 105 -11.39 6.11 19.46
N GLY A 106 -11.74 7.33 19.04
CA GLY A 106 -12.21 8.38 19.95
C GLY A 106 -11.12 9.17 20.69
N GLU A 107 -9.84 8.78 20.59
CA GLU A 107 -8.74 9.58 21.12
C GLU A 107 -8.16 10.51 20.04
N GLN A 108 -7.77 11.73 20.43
CA GLN A 108 -7.18 12.72 19.51
C GLN A 108 -5.66 12.57 19.38
N GLN A 109 -5.02 11.85 20.31
CA GLN A 109 -3.57 11.76 20.37
C GLN A 109 -3.03 10.64 19.48
N TRP A 110 -2.08 11.00 18.63
CA TRP A 110 -1.32 10.08 17.81
C TRP A 110 -0.03 9.67 18.52
N PHE A 111 0.32 8.39 18.45
CA PHE A 111 1.57 7.90 19.01
C PHE A 111 2.32 6.94 18.08
N CYS A 112 3.63 6.87 18.23
CA CYS A 112 4.50 6.00 17.48
C CYS A 112 4.87 4.78 18.31
N PHE A 113 4.38 3.61 17.92
CA PHE A 113 4.70 2.34 18.58
C PHE A 113 6.20 2.06 18.70
N LYS A 114 6.98 2.42 17.67
CA LYS A 114 8.43 2.21 17.67
C LYS A 114 9.16 3.13 18.64
N CYS A 115 8.79 4.40 18.73
CA CYS A 115 9.49 5.39 19.55
C CYS A 115 8.97 5.46 20.99
N ASP A 116 7.66 5.32 21.19
CA ASP A 116 7.02 5.53 22.50
C ASP A 116 6.92 4.22 23.30
N ALA A 117 6.65 3.10 22.62
CA ALA A 117 6.51 1.79 23.25
C ALA A 117 7.70 0.84 22.98
N GLY A 118 8.66 1.25 22.15
CA GLY A 118 9.81 0.42 21.77
C GLY A 118 9.45 -0.88 21.04
N LYS A 119 8.20 -1.05 20.59
CA LYS A 119 7.67 -2.30 20.04
C LYS A 119 6.90 -2.05 18.77
N GLY A 120 7.13 -2.90 17.77
CA GLY A 120 6.33 -2.90 16.53
C GLY A 120 6.65 -1.73 15.59
N ALA A 121 6.55 -2.00 14.29
CA ALA A 121 6.61 -0.99 13.25
C ALA A 121 5.61 -1.36 12.16
N CYS A 122 5.16 -0.39 11.36
CA CYS A 122 4.32 -0.70 10.22
C CYS A 122 5.11 -1.64 9.28
N PRO A 123 4.57 -2.83 8.98
CA PRO A 123 5.26 -3.77 8.08
C PRO A 123 5.58 -3.14 6.72
N LYS A 124 4.69 -2.28 6.20
CA LYS A 124 4.91 -1.53 4.96
C LYS A 124 6.09 -0.57 5.08
N VAL A 125 6.09 0.30 6.09
CA VAL A 125 7.21 1.24 6.31
C VAL A 125 8.52 0.50 6.49
N ARG A 126 8.52 -0.62 7.22
CA ARG A 126 9.71 -1.46 7.39
C ARG A 126 10.19 -2.07 6.08
N ALA A 127 9.29 -2.41 5.16
CA ALA A 127 9.63 -2.94 3.85
C ALA A 127 10.14 -1.87 2.89
N ALA A 128 9.54 -0.67 2.90
CA ALA A 128 10.05 0.49 2.17
C ALA A 128 11.49 0.87 2.54
N GLN A 129 11.89 0.62 3.78
CA GLN A 129 13.24 0.90 4.25
C GLN A 129 14.28 -0.17 3.83
N LYS A 130 13.87 -1.27 3.18
CA LYS A 130 14.82 -2.29 2.70
C LYS A 130 15.43 -1.91 1.35
N PRO A 131 16.75 -2.07 1.16
CA PRO A 131 17.38 -1.88 -0.14
C PRO A 131 16.82 -2.90 -1.14
N GLY A 132 16.35 -2.42 -2.31
CA GLY A 132 15.75 -3.25 -3.36
C GLY A 132 14.25 -3.03 -3.61
N TYR A 133 13.57 -2.25 -2.77
CA TYR A 133 12.16 -1.92 -2.91
C TYR A 133 11.93 -0.42 -3.22
N ALA A 134 12.96 0.26 -3.74
CA ALA A 134 12.83 1.62 -4.22
C ALA A 134 11.96 1.64 -5.48
N VAL A 135 10.65 1.77 -5.33
CA VAL A 135 9.82 2.36 -6.38
C VAL A 135 10.28 3.81 -6.44
N THR A 136 10.96 4.16 -7.53
CA THR A 136 11.45 5.50 -7.83
C THR A 136 10.36 6.53 -7.52
N PRO A 137 10.64 7.57 -6.72
CA PRO A 137 9.69 8.65 -6.51
C PRO A 137 9.43 9.38 -7.84
N ARG A 138 8.21 9.92 -7.93
CA ARG A 138 7.62 10.70 -9.02
C ARG A 138 8.58 11.70 -9.68
#